data_AF-A0A8S2EXY2-F1
#
_entry.id   AF-A0A8S2EXY2-F1
#
_cell.length_a   1.000
_cell.length_b   1.000
_cell.length_c   1.000
_cell.angle_alpha   90.00
_cell.angle_beta   90.00
_cell.angle_gamma   90.00
#
_symmetry.space_group_name_H-M   'P 1'
#
loop_
_entity.id
_entity.type
_entity.pdbx_description
1 polymer ?
#
loop_
_entity_poly.entity_id
_entity_poly.type
_entity_poly.pdbx_seq_one_letter_code
_entity_poly.pdbx_strand_id
1 'polypeptide(L)'
;MEQSQEQPAQSSPLKTQAALRIEKSQHATLSRKFIDVMNAYNNAQIEYRERCKARIQRQLEITGRSITEGEVEEMLESGNPAIFTAGIMVETQQAKQSLADIEARHRDIIKLENSIKELHDMFIDMANLVQTQGEMIDRIEYNVIQSENFVKIASTDTKKAVKYQSAARR
;
A
#
# COMPACT_ATOMS: atom_id res chain seq x y z
N MET A 1 10.59 33.64 53.53
CA MET A 1 9.81 32.50 53.00
C MET A 1 8.91 33.06 51.92
N GLU A 2 9.35 33.06 50.67
CA GLU A 2 8.49 33.26 49.51
C GLU A 2 8.68 32.04 48.62
N GLN A 3 7.78 31.06 48.80
CA GLN A 3 7.68 29.93 47.89
C GLN A 3 7.00 30.44 46.62
N SER A 4 7.79 30.65 45.58
CA SER A 4 7.30 30.75 44.21
C SER A 4 6.68 29.41 43.83
N GLN A 5 5.34 29.34 43.87
CA GLN A 5 4.59 28.24 43.28
C GLN A 5 4.80 28.28 41.75
N GLU A 6 5.63 27.38 41.24
CA GLU A 6 5.62 27.00 39.83
C GLU A 6 4.23 26.41 39.50
N GLN A 7 3.39 27.19 38.83
CA GLN A 7 2.20 26.66 38.19
C GLN A 7 2.63 25.73 37.05
N PRO A 8 2.09 24.49 36.95
CA PRO A 8 2.39 23.63 35.83
C PRO A 8 1.84 24.29 34.57
N ALA A 9 2.71 24.51 33.58
CA ALA A 9 2.35 25.01 32.27
C ALA A 9 1.28 24.10 31.65
N GLN A 10 0.01 24.46 31.81
CA GLN A 10 -1.09 23.84 31.07
C GLN A 10 -0.82 24.08 29.59
N SER A 11 -0.45 23.03 28.88
CA SER A 11 -0.34 23.04 27.43
C SER A 11 -1.67 23.53 26.85
N SER A 12 -1.63 24.57 26.01
CA SER A 12 -2.87 25.18 25.55
C SER A 12 -3.69 24.18 24.73
N PRO A 13 -5.00 24.01 24.99
CA PRO A 13 -5.83 22.99 24.34
C PRO A 13 -5.88 23.13 22.80
N LEU A 14 -5.62 24.34 22.28
CA LEU A 14 -5.50 24.64 20.85
C LEU A 14 -4.25 24.01 20.21
N LYS A 15 -3.11 23.94 20.91
CA LYS A 15 -1.89 23.28 20.41
C LYS A 15 -2.11 21.78 20.28
N THR A 16 -2.84 21.18 21.23
CA THR A 16 -3.19 19.76 21.23
C THR A 16 -4.15 19.39 20.10
N GLN A 17 -5.15 20.24 19.81
CA GLN A 17 -6.06 20.01 18.67
C GLN A 17 -5.38 20.15 17.31
N ALA A 18 -4.48 21.13 17.15
CA ALA A 18 -3.73 21.29 15.90
C ALA A 18 -2.78 20.10 15.65
N ALA A 19 -2.09 19.63 16.70
CA ALA A 19 -1.24 18.44 16.62
C ALA A 19 -2.05 17.19 16.21
N LEU A 20 -3.21 16.97 16.84
CA LEU A 20 -4.08 15.85 16.50
C LEU A 20 -4.57 15.89 15.03
N ARG A 21 -4.85 17.09 14.50
CA ARG A 21 -5.23 17.23 13.08
C ARG A 21 -4.08 16.91 12.13
N ILE A 22 -2.88 17.37 12.46
CA ILE A 22 -1.67 17.09 11.66
C ILE A 22 -1.40 15.59 11.66
N GLU A 23 -1.42 14.95 12.83
CA GLU A 23 -1.20 13.52 12.99
C GLU A 23 -2.19 12.70 12.15
N LYS A 24 -3.49 13.03 12.23
CA LYS A 24 -4.52 12.34 11.44
C LYS A 24 -4.37 12.56 9.93
N SER A 25 -4.04 13.77 9.50
CA SER A 25 -3.80 14.08 8.08
C SER A 25 -2.57 13.32 7.54
N GLN A 26 -1.50 13.25 8.33
CA GLN A 26 -0.32 12.46 8.00
C GLN A 26 -0.64 10.98 7.91
N HIS A 27 -1.37 10.44 8.89
CA HIS A 27 -1.82 9.04 8.90
C HIS A 27 -2.60 8.72 7.61
N ALA A 28 -3.63 9.51 7.27
CA ALA A 28 -4.42 9.33 6.06
C ALA A 28 -3.57 9.37 4.77
N THR A 29 -2.65 10.33 4.68
CA THR A 29 -1.76 10.48 3.53
C THR A 29 -0.83 9.28 3.39
N LEU A 30 -0.25 8.81 4.50
CA LEU A 30 0.61 7.63 4.54
C LEU A 30 -0.14 6.36 4.18
N SER A 31 -1.37 6.17 4.69
CA SER A 31 -2.22 5.03 4.35
C SER A 31 -2.53 4.99 2.85
N ARG A 32 -2.90 6.13 2.24
CA ARG A 32 -3.14 6.17 0.78
C ARG A 32 -1.88 5.83 -0.02
N LYS A 33 -0.73 6.42 0.34
CA LYS A 33 0.55 6.08 -0.31
C LYS A 33 0.93 4.61 -0.15
N PHE A 34 0.65 4.03 1.01
CA PHE A 34 0.90 2.61 1.24
C PHE A 34 0.02 1.76 0.32
N ILE A 35 -1.28 2.03 0.21
CA ILE A 35 -2.17 1.36 -0.77
C ILE A 35 -1.61 1.43 -2.19
N ASP A 36 -1.17 2.61 -2.63
CA ASP A 36 -0.62 2.81 -3.97
C ASP A 36 0.62 1.93 -4.23
N VAL A 37 1.54 1.88 -3.28
CA VAL A 37 2.75 1.03 -3.36
C VAL A 37 2.39 -0.45 -3.34
N MET A 38 1.42 -0.85 -2.51
CA MET A 38 0.97 -2.24 -2.41
C MET A 38 0.30 -2.72 -3.69
N ASN A 39 -0.51 -1.86 -4.33
CA ASN A 39 -1.11 -2.14 -5.64
C ASN A 39 -0.02 -2.28 -6.72
N ALA A 40 0.97 -1.38 -6.74
CA ALA A 40 2.09 -1.47 -7.67
C ALA A 40 2.89 -2.78 -7.47
N TYR A 41 3.11 -3.17 -6.22
CA TYR A 41 3.79 -4.42 -5.88
C TYR A 41 2.97 -5.65 -6.30
N ASN A 42 1.66 -5.68 -6.04
CA ASN A 42 0.78 -6.77 -6.50
C ASN A 42 0.78 -6.91 -8.04
N ASN A 43 0.71 -5.79 -8.77
CA ASN A 43 0.81 -5.80 -10.24
C ASN A 43 2.16 -6.37 -10.71
N ALA A 44 3.27 -5.99 -10.07
CA ALA A 44 4.59 -6.53 -10.39
C ALA A 44 4.70 -8.03 -10.08
N GLN A 45 4.03 -8.50 -9.03
CA GLN A 45 3.94 -9.92 -8.71
C GLN A 45 3.17 -10.69 -9.79
N ILE A 46 1.99 -10.21 -10.19
CA ILE A 46 1.19 -10.83 -11.28
C ILE A 46 2.04 -10.91 -12.56
N GLU A 47 2.72 -9.84 -12.94
CA GLU A 47 3.59 -9.84 -14.12
C GLU A 47 4.75 -10.86 -13.98
N TYR A 48 5.33 -10.99 -12.79
CA TYR A 48 6.37 -12.00 -12.52
C TYR A 48 5.82 -13.43 -12.64
N ARG A 49 4.59 -13.69 -12.17
CA ARG A 49 3.90 -14.98 -12.32
C ARG A 49 3.77 -15.36 -13.78
N GLU A 50 3.25 -14.46 -14.60
CA GLU A 50 3.04 -14.69 -16.04
C GLU A 50 4.37 -14.95 -16.77
N ARG A 51 5.43 -14.22 -16.42
CA ARG A 51 6.78 -14.51 -16.94
C ARG A 51 7.29 -15.90 -16.54
N CYS A 52 7.06 -16.34 -15.30
CA CYS A 52 7.44 -17.68 -14.86
C CYS A 52 6.66 -18.76 -15.61
N LYS A 53 5.34 -18.58 -15.78
CA LYS A 53 4.46 -19.47 -16.55
C LYS A 53 4.92 -19.60 -18.00
N ALA A 54 5.15 -18.49 -18.69
CA ALA A 54 5.63 -18.49 -20.07
C ALA A 54 6.99 -19.20 -20.22
N ARG A 55 7.88 -19.08 -19.23
CA ARG A 55 9.16 -19.80 -19.23
C ARG A 55 8.98 -21.31 -19.03
N ILE A 56 8.06 -21.72 -18.16
CA ILE A 56 7.73 -23.15 -17.95
C ILE A 56 7.18 -23.74 -19.25
N GLN A 57 6.22 -23.07 -19.89
CA GLN A 57 5.65 -23.50 -21.17
C GLN A 57 6.76 -23.70 -22.22
N ARG A 58 7.63 -22.70 -22.39
CA ARG A 58 8.74 -22.79 -23.34
C ARG A 58 9.70 -23.95 -23.05
N GLN A 59 9.99 -24.23 -21.78
CA GLN A 59 10.85 -25.35 -21.40
C GLN A 59 10.19 -26.71 -21.67
N LEU A 60 8.86 -26.80 -21.51
CA LEU A 60 8.09 -28.00 -21.85
C LEU A 60 8.08 -28.24 -23.37
N GLU A 61 7.93 -27.19 -24.17
CA GLU A 61 8.03 -27.25 -25.64
C GLU A 61 9.41 -27.76 -26.10
N ILE A 62 10.51 -27.28 -25.47
CA ILE A 62 11.87 -27.75 -25.76
C ILE A 62 12.04 -29.25 -25.45
N THR A 63 11.36 -29.75 -24.42
CA THR A 63 11.40 -31.17 -24.05
C THR A 63 10.53 -32.06 -24.96
N GLY A 64 9.86 -31.47 -25.96
CA GLY A 64 9.03 -32.16 -26.94
C GLY A 64 7.57 -32.32 -26.53
N ARG A 65 7.15 -31.69 -25.43
CA ARG A 65 5.76 -31.70 -24.97
C ARG A 65 5.11 -30.36 -25.33
N SER A 66 4.32 -30.35 -26.40
CA SER A 66 3.48 -29.18 -26.73
C SER A 66 2.31 -29.14 -25.76
N ILE A 67 2.23 -28.09 -24.96
CA ILE A 67 1.19 -27.90 -23.94
C ILE A 67 0.59 -26.52 -24.13
N THR A 68 -0.73 -26.42 -24.04
CA THR A 68 -1.42 -25.14 -24.09
C THR A 68 -1.25 -24.36 -22.81
N GLU A 69 -1.46 -23.04 -22.87
CA GLU A 69 -1.36 -22.19 -21.69
C GLU A 69 -2.31 -22.62 -20.56
N GLY A 70 -3.51 -23.09 -20.90
CA GLY A 70 -4.50 -23.58 -19.93
C GLY A 70 -4.09 -24.88 -19.24
N GLU A 71 -3.46 -25.81 -19.97
CA GLU A 71 -2.93 -27.04 -19.38
C GLU A 71 -1.73 -26.76 -18.46
N VAL A 72 -0.87 -25.77 -18.79
CA VAL A 72 0.21 -25.34 -17.89
C VAL A 72 -0.36 -24.77 -16.59
N GLU A 73 -1.47 -24.02 -16.67
CA GLU A 73 -2.18 -23.51 -15.49
C GLU A 73 -2.69 -24.64 -14.60
N GLU A 74 -3.38 -25.63 -15.18
CA GLU A 74 -3.87 -26.81 -14.44
C GLU A 74 -2.73 -27.59 -13.78
N MET A 75 -1.58 -27.70 -14.45
CA MET A 75 -0.38 -28.31 -13.89
C MET A 75 0.16 -27.54 -12.69
N LEU A 76 0.13 -26.20 -12.72
CA LEU A 76 0.53 -25.37 -11.59
C LEU A 76 -0.46 -25.49 -10.41
N GLU A 77 -1.77 -25.49 -10.68
CA GLU A 77 -2.82 -25.63 -9.67
C GLU A 77 -2.80 -27.01 -8.99
N SER A 78 -2.36 -28.05 -9.70
CA SER A 78 -2.25 -29.41 -9.14
C SER A 78 -1.31 -29.51 -7.94
N GLY A 79 -0.38 -28.56 -7.79
CA GLY A 79 0.61 -28.52 -6.71
C GLY A 79 1.60 -29.69 -6.70
N ASN A 80 1.61 -30.54 -7.73
CA ASN A 80 2.45 -31.72 -7.80
C ASN A 80 3.63 -31.49 -8.78
N PRO A 81 4.87 -31.28 -8.28
CA PRO A 81 6.03 -31.06 -9.15
C PRO A 81 6.31 -32.20 -10.13
N ALA A 82 5.91 -33.44 -9.78
CA ALA A 82 6.13 -34.59 -10.63
C ALA A 82 5.33 -34.53 -11.94
N ILE A 83 4.28 -33.71 -12.02
CA ILE A 83 3.47 -33.55 -13.25
C ILE A 83 4.29 -32.99 -14.42
N PHE A 84 5.31 -32.17 -14.11
CA PHE A 84 6.25 -31.64 -15.09
C PHE A 84 7.26 -32.68 -15.57
N THR A 85 7.58 -33.67 -14.72
CA THR A 85 8.49 -34.78 -15.05
C THR A 85 7.79 -35.90 -15.82
N ALA A 86 6.47 -36.01 -15.69
CA ALA A 86 5.67 -37.07 -16.31
C ALA A 86 5.67 -36.91 -17.84
N GLY A 87 6.26 -37.89 -18.53
CA GLY A 87 6.30 -37.95 -20.00
C GLY A 87 7.55 -37.36 -20.65
N ILE A 88 8.52 -36.83 -19.89
CA ILE A 88 9.80 -36.39 -20.43
C ILE A 88 10.80 -37.56 -20.33
N MET A 89 11.32 -38.04 -21.46
CA MET A 89 12.46 -38.96 -21.46
C MET A 89 13.73 -38.19 -21.06
N VAL A 90 14.17 -38.37 -19.82
CA VAL A 90 15.34 -37.70 -19.22
C VAL A 90 16.66 -38.36 -19.68
N GLU A 91 16.77 -38.68 -20.97
CA GLU A 91 17.98 -39.30 -21.53
C GLU A 91 19.01 -38.27 -21.98
N THR A 92 18.57 -37.05 -22.31
CA THR A 92 19.46 -35.98 -22.76
C THR A 92 19.84 -35.04 -21.60
N GLN A 93 21.08 -34.54 -21.63
CA GLN A 93 21.53 -33.52 -20.67
C GLN A 93 20.69 -32.24 -20.75
N GLN A 94 20.17 -31.92 -21.94
CA GLN A 94 19.30 -30.78 -22.17
C GLN A 94 17.95 -30.93 -21.46
N ALA A 95 17.31 -32.11 -21.53
CA ALA A 95 16.07 -32.37 -20.82
C ALA A 95 16.23 -32.25 -19.30
N LYS A 96 17.36 -32.72 -18.74
CA LYS A 96 17.69 -32.56 -17.31
C LYS A 96 17.75 -31.08 -16.90
N GLN A 97 18.40 -30.25 -17.71
CA GLN A 97 18.52 -28.82 -17.43
C GLN A 97 17.16 -28.11 -17.52
N SER A 98 16.38 -28.39 -18.56
CA SER A 98 15.02 -27.84 -18.72
C SER A 98 14.11 -28.22 -17.53
N LEU A 99 14.23 -29.44 -17.02
CA LEU A 99 13.47 -29.89 -15.86
C LEU A 99 13.86 -29.16 -14.58
N ALA A 100 15.16 -29.01 -14.32
CA ALA A 100 15.67 -28.25 -13.17
C ALA A 100 15.22 -26.78 -13.21
N ASP A 101 15.19 -26.18 -14.41
CA ASP A 101 14.69 -24.83 -14.62
C ASP A 101 13.18 -24.74 -14.30
N ILE A 102 12.38 -25.70 -14.77
CA ILE A 102 10.94 -25.77 -14.49
C ILE A 102 10.68 -25.86 -12.99
N GLU A 103 11.36 -26.78 -12.29
CA GLU A 103 11.24 -26.93 -10.83
C GLU A 103 11.61 -25.65 -10.09
N ALA A 104 12.68 -24.96 -10.51
CA ALA A 104 13.09 -23.70 -9.92
C ALA A 104 12.03 -22.60 -10.12
N ARG A 105 11.43 -22.51 -11.31
CA ARG A 105 10.34 -21.56 -11.58
C ARG A 105 9.06 -21.90 -10.80
N HIS A 106 8.72 -23.18 -10.69
CA HIS A 106 7.58 -23.62 -9.90
C HIS A 106 7.73 -23.23 -8.41
N ARG A 107 8.93 -23.42 -7.84
CA ARG A 107 9.23 -22.94 -6.48
C ARG A 107 9.08 -21.43 -6.33
N ASP A 108 9.47 -20.67 -7.34
CA ASP A 108 9.30 -19.21 -7.33
C ASP A 108 7.81 -18.81 -7.40
N ILE A 109 7.00 -19.53 -8.17
CA ILE A 109 5.53 -19.32 -8.23
C ILE A 109 4.91 -19.60 -6.86
N ILE A 110 5.26 -20.71 -6.19
CA ILE A 110 4.74 -21.02 -4.85
C ILE A 110 5.08 -19.92 -3.83
N LYS A 111 6.32 -19.41 -3.85
CA LYS A 111 6.72 -18.29 -2.98
C LYS A 111 5.93 -17.02 -3.29
N LEU A 112 5.69 -16.75 -4.57
CA LEU A 112 4.92 -15.61 -5.02
C LEU A 112 3.47 -15.70 -4.54
N GLU A 113 2.82 -16.86 -4.66
CA GLU A 113 1.46 -17.09 -4.20
C GLU A 113 1.32 -16.89 -2.70
N ASN A 114 2.29 -17.35 -1.91
CA ASN A 114 2.31 -17.08 -0.48
C ASN A 114 2.44 -15.57 -0.19
N SER A 115 3.31 -14.87 -0.92
CA SER A 115 3.44 -13.42 -0.78
C SER A 115 2.15 -12.68 -1.17
N ILE A 116 1.45 -13.11 -2.24
CA ILE A 116 0.16 -12.53 -2.65
C ILE A 116 -0.91 -12.76 -1.57
N LYS A 117 -0.93 -13.93 -0.91
CA LYS A 117 -1.84 -14.19 0.22
C LYS A 117 -1.58 -13.23 1.38
N GLU A 118 -0.32 -13.02 1.75
CA GLU A 118 0.05 -12.04 2.78
C GLU A 118 -0.36 -10.61 2.39
N LEU A 119 -0.21 -10.25 1.10
CA LEU A 119 -0.70 -8.97 0.59
C LEU A 119 -2.22 -8.84 0.71
N HIS A 120 -2.95 -9.91 0.41
CA HIS A 120 -4.41 -9.94 0.48
C HIS A 120 -4.89 -9.69 1.91
N ASP A 121 -4.28 -10.34 2.90
CA ASP A 121 -4.61 -10.13 4.32
C ASP A 121 -4.36 -8.66 4.72
N MET A 122 -3.23 -8.07 4.29
CA MET A 122 -2.98 -6.64 4.50
C MET A 122 -4.00 -5.74 3.81
N PHE A 123 -4.49 -6.10 2.61
CA PHE A 123 -5.54 -5.35 1.92
C PHE A 123 -6.86 -5.39 2.67
N ILE A 124 -7.23 -6.53 3.26
CA ILE A 124 -8.42 -6.65 4.09
C ILE A 124 -8.31 -5.76 5.33
N ASP A 125 -7.20 -5.82 6.04
CA ASP A 125 -6.96 -4.99 7.22
C ASP A 125 -7.02 -3.50 6.89
N MET A 126 -6.44 -3.12 5.75
CA MET A 126 -6.44 -1.76 5.29
C MET A 126 -7.80 -1.28 4.78
N ALA A 127 -8.58 -2.14 4.13
CA ALA A 127 -9.96 -1.83 3.76
C ALA A 127 -10.81 -1.56 5.01
N ASN A 128 -10.64 -2.37 6.06
CA ASN A 128 -11.29 -2.15 7.36
C ASN A 128 -10.83 -0.83 8.02
N LEU A 129 -9.53 -0.52 7.96
CA LEU A 129 -8.95 0.71 8.51
C LEU A 129 -9.45 1.97 7.78
N VAL A 130 -9.54 1.91 6.45
CA VAL A 130 -10.07 3.01 5.62
C VAL A 130 -11.58 3.17 5.85
N GLN A 131 -12.34 2.09 5.94
CA GLN A 131 -13.78 2.15 6.23
C GLN A 131 -14.08 2.79 7.59
N THR A 132 -13.28 2.49 8.61
CA THR A 132 -13.40 3.12 9.94
C THR A 132 -12.91 4.58 9.98
N GLN A 133 -12.05 5.00 9.04
CA GLN A 133 -11.50 6.36 8.97
C GLN A 133 -12.17 7.30 7.96
N GLY A 134 -12.97 6.77 7.03
CA GLY A 134 -13.59 7.53 5.92
C GLY A 134 -14.39 8.76 6.35
N GLU A 135 -15.20 8.66 7.41
CA GLU A 135 -15.95 9.82 7.94
C GLU A 135 -15.06 10.89 8.60
N MET A 136 -13.84 10.54 9.02
CA MET A 136 -12.95 11.47 9.73
C MET A 136 -12.06 12.28 8.79
N ILE A 137 -11.63 11.72 7.65
CA ILE A 137 -10.79 12.44 6.67
C ILE A 137 -11.56 13.60 6.06
N ASP A 138 -12.82 13.37 5.65
CA ASP A 138 -13.71 14.42 5.14
C ASP A 138 -13.93 15.53 6.17
N ARG A 139 -14.03 15.16 7.46
CA ARG A 139 -14.11 16.14 8.56
C ARG A 139 -12.82 16.94 8.75
N ILE A 140 -11.64 16.40 8.43
CA ILE A 140 -10.38 17.12 8.59
C ILE A 140 -10.18 18.09 7.44
N GLU A 141 -10.41 17.67 6.19
CA GLU A 141 -10.39 18.57 5.04
C GLU A 141 -11.39 19.71 5.24
N TYR A 142 -12.61 19.37 5.70
CA TYR A 142 -13.59 20.36 6.13
C TYR A 142 -13.06 21.30 7.21
N ASN A 143 -12.48 20.79 8.30
CA ASN A 143 -11.98 21.61 9.40
C ASN A 143 -10.76 22.48 9.02
N VAL A 144 -9.93 22.04 8.08
CA VAL A 144 -8.81 22.82 7.53
C VAL A 144 -9.34 23.96 6.67
N ILE A 145 -10.31 23.69 5.79
CA ILE A 145 -11.01 24.71 5.00
C ILE A 145 -11.69 25.73 5.92
N GLN A 146 -12.36 25.27 6.98
CA GLN A 146 -12.96 26.18 7.97
C GLN A 146 -11.89 27.00 8.71
N SER A 147 -10.75 26.41 9.08
CA SER A 147 -9.66 27.13 9.74
C SER A 147 -9.04 28.21 8.83
N GLU A 148 -8.87 27.92 7.54
CA GLU A 148 -8.45 28.92 6.55
C GLU A 148 -9.45 30.08 6.46
N ASN A 149 -10.74 29.76 6.41
CA ASN A 149 -11.81 30.76 6.39
C ASN A 149 -11.80 31.63 7.64
N PHE A 150 -11.63 31.05 8.84
CA PHE A 150 -11.52 31.83 10.08
C PHE A 150 -10.32 32.77 10.09
N VAL A 151 -9.15 32.33 9.60
CA VAL A 151 -7.96 33.18 9.51
C VAL A 151 -8.15 34.32 8.50
N LYS A 152 -8.79 34.05 7.35
CA LYS A 152 -9.15 35.09 6.37
C LYS A 152 -10.06 36.16 6.98
N ILE A 153 -11.13 35.74 7.67
CA ILE A 153 -12.06 36.66 8.33
C ILE A 153 -11.32 37.48 9.41
N ALA A 154 -10.56 36.82 10.28
CA ALA A 154 -9.78 37.49 11.32
C ALA A 154 -8.77 38.51 10.74
N SER A 155 -8.13 38.20 9.61
CA SER A 155 -7.25 39.13 8.89
C SER A 155 -8.01 40.35 8.37
N THR A 156 -9.22 40.16 7.83
CA THR A 156 -10.03 41.30 7.37
C THR A 156 -10.52 42.16 8.52
N ASP A 157 -10.92 41.56 9.65
CA ASP A 157 -11.43 42.31 10.79
C ASP A 157 -10.32 43.02 11.57
N THR A 158 -9.13 42.43 11.68
CA THR A 158 -7.96 43.13 12.23
C THR A 158 -7.56 44.33 11.36
N LYS A 159 -7.61 44.22 10.03
CA LYS A 159 -7.41 45.37 9.13
C LYS A 159 -8.43 46.49 9.36
N LYS A 160 -9.71 46.14 9.55
CA LYS A 160 -10.76 47.13 9.89
C LYS A 160 -10.51 47.75 11.26
N ALA A 161 -10.16 46.95 12.27
CA ALA A 161 -9.87 47.41 13.62
C ALA A 161 -8.70 48.41 13.65
N VAL A 162 -7.63 48.14 12.89
CA VAL A 162 -6.49 49.08 12.74
C VAL A 162 -6.94 50.40 12.12
N LYS A 163 -7.79 50.36 11.08
CA LYS A 163 -8.35 51.59 10.48
C LYS A 163 -9.16 52.39 11.51
N TYR A 164 -10.06 51.75 12.25
CA TYR A 164 -10.85 52.42 13.28
C TYR A 164 -9.97 52.98 14.41
N GLN A 165 -8.96 52.23 14.86
CA GLN A 165 -8.00 52.72 15.85
C GLN A 165 -7.25 53.96 15.36
N SER A 166 -6.78 53.95 14.10
CA SER A 166 -6.06 55.09 13.52
C SER A 166 -6.95 56.33 13.33
N ALA A 167 -8.24 56.12 13.02
CA ALA A 167 -9.21 57.19 12.90
C ALA A 167 -9.61 57.77 14.27
N ALA A 168 -9.68 56.93 15.32
CA ALA A 168 -9.97 57.36 16.69
C ALA A 168 -8.78 58.06 17.39
N ARG A 169 -7.56 57.93 16.86
CA ARG A 169 -6.35 58.60 17.34
C ARG A 169 -6.06 59.93 16.64
N ARG A 170 -6.82 60.27 15.60
CA ARG A 170 -6.81 61.57 14.93
C ARG A 170 -7.90 62.46 15.52
#